data_AF-A0A7W1CSZ3-F1
#
_entry.id   AF-A0A7W1CSZ3-F1
#
_cell.length_a   1.000
_cell.length_b   1.000
_cell.length_c   1.000
_cell.angle_alpha   90.00
_cell.angle_beta   90.00
_cell.angle_gamma   90.00
#
_symmetry.space_group_name_H-M   'P 1'
#
loop_
_entity.id
_entity.type
_entity.pdbx_description
1 polymer ?
#
loop_
_entity_poly.entity_id
_entity_poly.type
_entity_poly.pdbx_seq_one_letter_code
_entity_poly.pdbx_strand_id
1 'polypeptide(L)'
;MQASWHPISVSSSAQRSRSAPGLVAAQGVPAFSKVVVFGDSLSDNGNIQHVVEDKFVFISFPSLTFNYAAGRFTNSSLTLPPSRSYSGTWHEQLAETFLGLPAATNSLGGGRNYAFGGATTIPGASERTVISNPEPFLGGDLHDHDR
;
A
#
# COMPACT_ATOMS: atom_id res chain seq x y z
N MET A 1 19.54 66.70 22.04
CA MET A 1 19.43 65.55 22.96
C MET A 1 19.26 64.29 22.11
N GLN A 2 20.30 63.48 21.96
CA GLN A 2 20.27 62.18 21.27
C GLN A 2 20.64 61.11 22.29
N ALA A 3 19.83 60.06 22.40
CA ALA A 3 20.08 58.94 23.30
C ALA A 3 20.63 57.75 22.49
N SER A 4 21.84 57.32 22.82
CA SER A 4 22.53 56.16 22.27
C SER A 4 22.10 54.89 22.99
N TRP A 5 21.74 53.84 22.25
CA TRP A 5 21.44 52.51 22.79
C TRP A 5 22.70 51.62 22.76
N HIS A 6 23.00 50.95 23.88
CA HIS A 6 23.96 49.84 23.92
C HIS A 6 23.21 48.54 24.25
N PRO A 7 23.41 47.45 23.50
CA PRO A 7 22.84 46.15 23.85
C PRO A 7 23.64 45.47 24.98
N ILE A 8 22.90 44.93 25.95
CA ILE A 8 23.38 44.10 27.05
C ILE A 8 23.70 42.70 26.49
N SER A 9 24.92 42.22 26.74
CA SER A 9 25.32 40.84 26.42
C SER A 9 24.80 39.89 27.50
N VAL A 10 23.99 38.90 27.12
CA VAL A 10 23.56 37.82 28.00
C VAL A 10 24.18 36.53 27.48
N SER A 11 25.15 35.99 28.21
CA SER A 11 25.67 34.64 27.98
C SER A 11 24.63 33.63 28.47
N SER A 12 24.12 32.80 27.55
CA SER A 12 23.35 31.60 27.88
C SER A 12 23.98 30.41 27.17
N SER A 13 24.74 29.64 27.93
CA SER A 13 25.25 28.32 27.55
C SER A 13 24.11 27.30 27.63
N ALA A 14 23.43 27.10 26.51
CA ALA A 14 22.64 25.91 26.26
C ALA A 14 23.21 25.23 25.01
N GLN A 15 24.27 24.44 25.18
CA GLN A 15 24.72 23.49 24.17
C GLN A 15 23.61 22.43 24.01
N ARG A 16 22.68 22.73 23.09
CA ARG A 16 21.77 21.75 22.52
C ARG A 16 22.67 20.74 21.81
N SER A 17 22.90 19.59 22.45
CA SER A 17 23.57 18.45 21.83
C SER A 17 22.86 18.17 20.52
N ARG A 18 23.48 18.56 19.42
CA ARG A 18 23.05 18.12 18.09
C ARG A 18 23.40 16.65 18.08
N SER A 19 22.42 15.80 18.37
CA SER A 19 22.46 14.40 17.98
C SER A 19 22.94 14.37 16.53
N ALA A 20 24.12 13.78 16.32
CA ALA A 20 24.66 13.57 15.00
C ALA A 20 23.55 12.98 14.12
N PRO A 21 23.40 13.39 12.85
CA PRO A 21 22.52 12.67 11.94
C PRO A 21 22.97 11.21 12.01
N GLY A 22 22.07 10.35 12.52
CA GLY A 22 22.31 8.92 12.57
C GLY A 22 22.73 8.51 11.17
N LEU A 23 23.89 7.87 11.07
CA LEU A 23 24.40 7.31 9.84
C LEU A 23 23.32 6.35 9.34
N VAL A 24 22.48 6.79 8.41
CA VAL A 24 21.61 5.89 7.66
C VAL A 24 22.57 4.99 6.93
N ALA A 25 22.68 3.73 7.36
CA ALA A 25 23.45 2.74 6.64
C ALA A 25 23.00 2.82 5.18
N ALA A 26 23.94 3.13 4.28
CA ALA A 26 23.67 3.11 2.85
C ALA A 26 23.12 1.72 2.55
N GLN A 27 21.82 1.64 2.28
CA GLN A 27 21.22 0.41 1.75
C GLN A 27 21.98 0.15 0.45
N GLY A 28 22.80 -0.91 0.43
CA GLY A 28 23.53 -1.30 -0.76
C GLY A 28 22.55 -1.43 -1.92
N VAL A 29 23.00 -1.16 -3.15
CA VAL A 29 22.16 -1.36 -4.35
C VAL A 29 21.51 -2.74 -4.23
N PRO A 30 20.17 -2.85 -4.29
CA PRO A 30 19.53 -4.14 -4.14
C PRO A 30 20.10 -5.10 -5.18
N ALA A 31 20.36 -6.35 -4.80
CA ALA A 31 20.88 -7.37 -5.72
C ALA A 31 19.89 -7.71 -6.87
N PHE A 32 18.73 -7.06 -6.87
CA PHE A 32 17.63 -7.22 -7.79
C PHE A 32 17.16 -5.84 -8.26
N SER A 33 16.66 -5.76 -9.49
CA SER A 33 16.19 -4.49 -10.07
C SER A 33 14.67 -4.35 -10.07
N LYS A 34 13.95 -5.38 -9.61
CA LYS A 34 12.51 -5.53 -9.79
C LYS A 34 11.87 -6.33 -8.66
N VAL A 35 10.65 -5.98 -8.31
CA VAL A 35 9.74 -6.79 -7.48
C VAL A 35 8.68 -7.42 -8.39
N VAL A 36 8.43 -8.71 -8.23
CA VAL A 36 7.33 -9.45 -8.85
C VAL A 36 6.47 -10.00 -7.72
N VAL A 37 5.17 -9.80 -7.78
CA VAL A 37 4.26 -10.05 -6.66
C VAL A 37 3.23 -11.10 -7.06
N PHE A 38 2.99 -12.07 -6.18
CA PHE A 38 1.91 -13.04 -6.24
C PHE A 38 1.20 -13.03 -4.89
N GLY A 39 -0.10 -13.31 -4.88
CA GLY A 39 -0.85 -13.38 -3.63
C GLY A 39 -2.30 -12.99 -3.80
N ASP A 40 -2.85 -12.47 -2.71
CA ASP A 40 -4.27 -12.15 -2.55
C ASP A 40 -4.52 -10.65 -2.40
N SER A 41 -5.65 -10.29 -1.80
CA SER A 41 -6.08 -8.92 -1.52
C SER A 41 -5.06 -8.09 -0.72
N LEU A 42 -4.22 -8.72 0.11
CA LEU A 42 -3.19 -8.02 0.87
C LEU A 42 -2.11 -7.43 -0.03
N SER A 43 -2.00 -7.92 -1.26
CA SER A 43 -1.01 -7.47 -2.24
C SER A 43 -1.61 -7.00 -3.57
N ASP A 44 -2.89 -7.25 -3.85
CA ASP A 44 -3.54 -6.80 -5.09
C ASP A 44 -3.64 -5.27 -5.12
N ASN A 45 -3.21 -4.69 -6.25
CA ASN A 45 -3.28 -3.26 -6.51
C ASN A 45 -4.06 -2.88 -7.78
N GLY A 46 -4.91 -3.78 -8.28
CA GLY A 46 -5.90 -3.44 -9.29
C GLY A 46 -6.30 -4.57 -10.24
N ASN A 47 -5.84 -5.81 -10.04
CA ASN A 47 -6.27 -6.91 -10.91
C ASN A 47 -7.75 -7.23 -10.71
N ILE A 48 -8.26 -7.30 -9.47
CA ILE A 48 -9.71 -7.49 -9.27
C ILE A 48 -10.51 -6.30 -9.78
N GLN A 49 -10.04 -5.07 -9.56
CA GLN A 49 -10.71 -3.88 -10.11
C GLN A 49 -10.84 -3.95 -11.63
N HIS A 50 -9.76 -4.31 -12.32
CA HIS A 50 -9.75 -4.47 -13.77
C HIS A 50 -10.77 -5.54 -14.23
N VAL A 51 -10.79 -6.71 -13.60
CA VAL A 51 -11.75 -7.78 -13.93
C VAL A 51 -13.20 -7.33 -13.69
N VAL A 52 -13.45 -6.62 -12.59
CA VAL A 52 -14.79 -6.17 -12.24
C VAL A 52 -15.27 -5.11 -13.23
N GLU A 53 -14.43 -4.14 -13.57
CA GLU A 53 -14.77 -3.09 -14.54
C GLU A 53 -15.01 -3.66 -15.95
N ASP A 54 -14.22 -4.67 -16.36
CA ASP A 54 -14.42 -5.37 -17.63
C ASP A 54 -15.75 -6.15 -17.68
N LYS A 55 -16.16 -6.75 -16.55
CA LYS A 55 -17.38 -7.58 -16.46
C LYS A 55 -18.63 -6.78 -16.13
N PHE A 56 -18.49 -5.67 -15.41
CA PHE A 56 -19.59 -4.91 -14.83
C PHE A 56 -19.34 -3.42 -15.06
N VAL A 57 -19.89 -2.90 -16.16
CA VAL A 57 -19.69 -1.54 -16.69
C VAL A 57 -19.92 -0.39 -15.68
N PHE A 58 -20.61 -0.63 -14.56
CA PHE A 58 -20.92 0.38 -13.53
C PHE A 58 -20.47 0.00 -12.11
N ILE A 59 -19.73 -1.09 -11.96
CA ILE A 59 -19.21 -1.52 -10.67
C ILE A 59 -17.68 -1.45 -10.76
N SER A 60 -17.07 -0.79 -9.77
CA SER A 60 -15.63 -0.82 -9.58
C SER A 60 -15.39 -1.36 -8.18
N PHE A 61 -14.64 -2.45 -8.07
CA PHE A 61 -14.36 -3.09 -6.79
C PHE A 61 -12.95 -3.69 -6.80
N PRO A 62 -12.11 -3.45 -5.77
CA PRO A 62 -12.33 -2.54 -4.64
C PRO A 62 -12.26 -1.07 -5.08
N SER A 63 -13.16 -0.24 -4.57
CA SER A 63 -13.16 1.19 -4.88
C SER A 63 -13.69 2.02 -3.72
N LEU A 64 -13.67 3.35 -3.88
CA LEU A 64 -14.13 4.28 -2.87
C LEU A 64 -15.61 4.10 -2.49
N THR A 65 -16.43 3.64 -3.44
CA THR A 65 -17.84 3.28 -3.19
C THR A 65 -17.98 2.21 -2.10
N PHE A 66 -16.98 1.34 -1.99
CA PHE A 66 -16.88 0.26 -0.99
C PHE A 66 -15.94 0.63 0.16
N ASN A 67 -15.61 1.92 0.31
CA ASN A 67 -14.69 2.43 1.31
C ASN A 67 -13.25 1.89 1.21
N TYR A 68 -12.83 1.53 -0.01
CA TYR A 68 -11.48 1.09 -0.35
C TYR A 68 -10.75 2.12 -1.22
N ALA A 69 -9.44 1.99 -1.33
CA ALA A 69 -8.59 2.94 -2.03
C ALA A 69 -8.11 2.42 -3.39
N ALA A 70 -8.53 3.06 -4.48
CA ALA A 70 -7.91 2.94 -5.80
C ALA A 70 -7.56 1.50 -6.23
N GLY A 71 -8.53 0.59 -6.24
CA GLY A 71 -8.33 -0.79 -6.68
C GLY A 71 -7.64 -1.72 -5.67
N ARG A 72 -7.34 -1.25 -4.45
CA ARG A 72 -6.67 -2.00 -3.39
C ARG A 72 -7.61 -2.27 -2.22
N PHE A 73 -7.39 -3.37 -1.52
CA PHE A 73 -8.12 -3.73 -0.29
C PHE A 73 -7.55 -3.01 0.94
N THR A 74 -7.37 -1.70 0.84
CA THR A 74 -6.83 -0.86 1.91
C THR A 74 -7.52 0.50 1.93
N ASN A 75 -7.22 1.29 2.96
CA ASN A 75 -7.77 2.63 3.16
C ASN A 75 -6.87 3.73 2.55
N SER A 76 -7.36 4.96 2.51
CA SER A 76 -6.60 6.14 2.06
C SER A 76 -7.11 7.42 2.72
N SER A 77 -6.62 8.57 2.28
CA SER A 77 -7.11 9.87 2.75
C SER A 77 -8.55 10.16 2.35
N LEU A 78 -9.09 9.42 1.36
CA LEU A 78 -10.45 9.58 0.86
C LEU A 78 -11.45 8.60 1.50
N THR A 79 -10.99 7.53 2.15
CA THR A 79 -11.86 6.58 2.85
C THR A 79 -12.33 7.14 4.19
N LEU A 80 -13.30 6.47 4.81
CA LEU A 80 -13.92 6.83 6.07
C LEU A 80 -13.76 5.70 7.11
N PRO A 81 -13.02 5.90 8.21
CA PRO A 81 -12.23 7.09 8.54
C PRO A 81 -11.02 7.27 7.59
N PRO A 82 -10.53 8.51 7.43
CA PRO A 82 -9.39 8.79 6.56
C PRO A 82 -8.08 8.29 7.18
N SER A 83 -7.23 7.70 6.35
CA SER A 83 -5.87 7.28 6.69
C SER A 83 -4.84 8.09 5.91
N ARG A 84 -3.81 8.59 6.59
CA ARG A 84 -2.78 9.46 6.00
C ARG A 84 -1.34 8.99 6.25
N SER A 85 -1.16 7.94 7.05
CA SER A 85 0.17 7.49 7.47
C SER A 85 0.84 6.59 6.44
N TYR A 86 0.07 5.75 5.75
CA TYR A 86 0.55 4.83 4.72
C TYR A 86 -0.47 4.78 3.58
N SER A 87 0.02 4.66 2.35
CA SER A 87 -0.81 4.58 1.15
C SER A 87 -0.46 3.33 0.37
N GLY A 88 -1.47 2.67 -0.17
CA GLY A 88 -1.27 1.44 -0.93
C GLY A 88 -1.07 0.21 -0.04
N THR A 89 -0.69 -0.89 -0.68
CA THR A 89 -0.40 -2.18 -0.05
C THR A 89 1.06 -2.27 0.40
N TRP A 90 1.37 -3.28 1.23
CA TRP A 90 2.70 -3.42 1.84
C TRP A 90 3.84 -3.49 0.80
N HIS A 91 3.61 -4.12 -0.36
CA HIS A 91 4.65 -4.34 -1.35
C HIS A 91 5.05 -3.03 -2.06
N GLU A 92 4.13 -2.07 -2.12
CA GLU A 92 4.36 -0.74 -2.68
C GLU A 92 5.25 0.06 -1.73
N GLN A 93 4.92 0.01 -0.44
CA GLN A 93 5.74 0.59 0.63
C GLN A 93 7.13 -0.06 0.68
N LEU A 94 7.21 -1.38 0.54
CA LEU A 94 8.49 -2.09 0.46
C LEU A 94 9.34 -1.57 -0.71
N ALA A 95 8.77 -1.56 -1.92
CA ALA A 95 9.48 -1.17 -3.13
C ALA A 95 9.97 0.29 -3.07
N GLU A 96 9.07 1.22 -2.75
CA GLU A 96 9.33 2.64 -2.85
C GLU A 96 10.15 3.16 -1.66
N THR A 97 9.76 2.79 -0.43
CA THR A 97 10.34 3.39 0.78
C THR A 97 11.66 2.72 1.18
N PHE A 98 11.79 1.41 0.97
CA PHE A 98 12.94 0.65 1.50
C PHE A 98 13.92 0.21 0.42
N LEU A 99 13.44 -0.07 -0.80
CA LEU A 99 14.27 -0.63 -1.86
C LEU A 99 14.67 0.39 -2.93
N GLY A 100 14.01 1.56 -2.97
CA GLY A 100 14.22 2.56 -4.02
C GLY A 100 13.88 2.04 -5.41
N LEU A 101 12.93 1.10 -5.49
CA LEU A 101 12.48 0.48 -6.74
C LEU A 101 11.05 0.94 -7.07
N PRO A 102 10.68 0.99 -8.36
CA PRO A 102 9.28 1.19 -8.74
C PRO A 102 8.41 0.03 -8.23
N ALA A 103 7.28 0.36 -7.61
CA ALA A 103 6.28 -0.61 -7.20
C ALA A 103 5.80 -1.47 -8.39
N ALA A 104 5.47 -2.73 -8.12
CA ALA A 104 4.85 -3.61 -9.12
C ALA A 104 3.39 -3.19 -9.35
N THR A 105 3.02 -2.83 -10.58
CA THR A 105 1.62 -2.52 -10.96
C THR A 105 0.87 -3.78 -11.37
N ASN A 106 -0.46 -3.71 -11.46
CA ASN A 106 -1.35 -4.84 -11.77
C ASN A 106 -1.02 -5.48 -13.14
N SER A 107 -0.99 -6.81 -13.18
CA SER A 107 -0.63 -7.61 -14.35
C SER A 107 -1.59 -7.44 -15.53
N LEU A 108 -2.89 -7.25 -15.28
CA LEU A 108 -3.87 -7.00 -16.35
C LEU A 108 -3.65 -5.66 -17.06
N GLY A 109 -3.03 -4.69 -16.39
CA GLY A 109 -2.53 -3.44 -16.99
C GLY A 109 -1.11 -3.53 -17.56
N GLY A 110 -0.54 -4.73 -17.71
CA GLY A 110 0.82 -4.96 -18.20
C GLY A 110 1.92 -4.89 -17.14
N GLY A 111 1.54 -4.87 -15.86
CA GLY A 111 2.46 -4.79 -14.72
C GLY A 111 3.05 -6.14 -14.28
N ARG A 112 3.62 -6.15 -13.06
CA ARG A 112 4.35 -7.31 -12.46
C ARG A 112 3.71 -7.82 -11.17
N ASN A 113 2.53 -7.33 -10.85
CA ASN A 113 1.74 -7.80 -9.73
C ASN A 113 0.65 -8.75 -10.23
N TYR A 114 0.83 -10.03 -9.95
CA TYR A 114 -0.08 -11.13 -10.26
C TYR A 114 -0.97 -11.49 -9.06
N ALA A 115 -1.01 -10.66 -8.01
CA ALA A 115 -1.93 -10.87 -6.91
C ALA A 115 -3.37 -10.56 -7.34
N PHE A 116 -4.31 -11.41 -6.95
CA PHE A 116 -5.75 -11.19 -7.16
C PHE A 116 -6.45 -11.30 -5.83
N GLY A 117 -7.26 -10.30 -5.47
CA GLY A 117 -8.15 -10.40 -4.31
C GLY A 117 -8.93 -11.73 -4.33
N GLY A 118 -8.75 -12.53 -3.28
CA GLY A 118 -9.45 -13.81 -3.10
C GLY A 118 -8.68 -15.02 -3.63
N ALA A 119 -7.47 -14.83 -4.16
CA ALA A 119 -6.56 -15.93 -4.44
C ALA A 119 -6.31 -16.78 -3.19
N THR A 120 -6.18 -18.08 -3.39
CA THR A 120 -5.85 -19.04 -2.32
C THR A 120 -4.52 -19.73 -2.64
N THR A 121 -3.98 -20.48 -1.68
CA THR A 121 -2.80 -21.32 -1.91
C THR A 121 -3.11 -22.60 -2.69
N ILE A 122 -4.38 -22.86 -3.00
CA ILE A 122 -4.80 -24.02 -3.77
C ILE A 122 -4.37 -23.81 -5.24
N PRO A 123 -3.76 -24.82 -5.88
CA PRO A 123 -3.37 -24.73 -7.28
C PRO A 123 -4.59 -24.66 -8.20
N GLY A 124 -4.49 -23.86 -9.26
CA GLY A 124 -5.50 -23.75 -10.31
C GLY A 124 -6.36 -22.48 -10.22
N ALA A 125 -7.23 -22.29 -11.22
CA ALA A 125 -8.22 -21.23 -11.21
C ALA A 125 -9.45 -21.69 -10.42
N SER A 126 -9.68 -21.09 -9.25
CA SER A 126 -10.90 -21.31 -8.46
C SER A 126 -11.92 -20.21 -8.78
N GLU A 127 -13.12 -20.58 -9.22
CA GLU A 127 -14.24 -19.65 -9.36
C GLU A 127 -14.79 -19.28 -7.99
N ARG A 128 -14.76 -17.99 -7.62
CA ARG A 128 -15.35 -17.49 -6.38
C ARG A 128 -16.24 -16.31 -6.67
N THR A 129 -17.48 -16.34 -6.19
CA THR A 129 -18.41 -15.23 -6.36
C THR A 129 -18.00 -14.07 -5.45
N VAL A 130 -17.56 -12.97 -6.06
CA VAL A 130 -17.12 -11.77 -5.34
C VAL A 130 -18.29 -10.94 -4.79
N ILE A 131 -19.47 -11.04 -5.40
CA ILE A 131 -20.56 -10.06 -5.24
C ILE A 131 -21.71 -10.58 -4.34
N SER A 132 -21.74 -11.89 -4.04
CA SER A 132 -22.74 -12.50 -3.16
C SER A 132 -22.13 -13.28 -1.99
N ASN A 133 -20.82 -13.14 -1.77
CA ASN A 133 -20.13 -13.72 -0.65
C ASN A 133 -19.94 -12.63 0.42
N PRO A 134 -20.46 -12.77 1.65
CA PRO A 134 -20.21 -11.82 2.72
C PRO A 134 -18.72 -11.76 3.10
N GLU A 135 -17.94 -12.80 2.79
CA GLU A 135 -16.50 -12.87 3.07
C GLU A 135 -15.70 -13.35 1.83
N PRO A 136 -15.61 -12.56 0.73
CA PRO A 136 -14.95 -12.98 -0.50
C PRO A 136 -13.43 -13.10 -0.40
N PHE A 137 -12.84 -12.56 0.68
CA PHE A 137 -11.40 -12.34 0.80
C PHE A 137 -10.80 -12.86 2.11
N LEU A 138 -11.61 -13.26 3.08
CA LEU A 138 -11.15 -14.17 4.12
C LEU A 138 -11.01 -15.54 3.47
N GLY A 139 -9.83 -16.16 3.64
CA GLY A 139 -9.56 -17.53 3.18
C GLY A 139 -10.75 -18.43 3.48
N GLY A 140 -11.23 -19.13 2.45
CA GLY A 140 -12.58 -19.70 2.36
C GLY A 140 -13.10 -20.42 3.60
N ASP A 141 -14.43 -20.33 3.75
CA ASP A 141 -15.16 -21.21 4.64
C ASP A 141 -14.97 -22.64 4.15
N LEU A 142 -14.25 -23.44 4.95
CA LEU A 142 -14.13 -24.87 4.80
C LEU A 142 -15.44 -25.50 5.28
N HIS A 143 -16.49 -25.44 4.47
CA HIS A 143 -17.60 -26.37 4.59
C HIS A 143 -17.61 -27.29 3.38
N ASP A 144 -16.89 -28.38 3.58
CA ASP A 144 -17.01 -29.62 2.82
C ASP A 144 -18.49 -30.03 2.83
N HIS A 145 -19.13 -29.94 1.68
CA HIS A 145 -20.34 -30.70 1.41
C HIS A 145 -20.19 -31.31 0.02
N ASP A 146 -19.85 -32.60 0.04
CA ASP A 146 -20.02 -33.58 -1.03
C ASP A 146 -20.85 -33.08 -2.21
N ARG A 147 -20.19 -32.91 -3.36
CA ARG A 147 -20.54 -33.56 -4.63
C ARG A 147 -19.53 -33.30 -5.73
#